data_AF-A0A6G0SXW7-F1
#
_entry.id   AF-A0A6G0SXW7-F1
#
_cell.length_a   1.000
_cell.length_b   1.000
_cell.length_c   1.000
_cell.angle_alpha   90.00
_cell.angle_beta   90.00
_cell.angle_gamma   90.00
#
_symmetry.space_group_name_H-M   'P 1'
#
loop_
_entity.id
_entity.type
_entity.pdbx_description
1 polymer ?
#
loop_
_entity_poly.entity_id
_entity_poly.type
_entity_poly.pdbx_seq_one_letter_code
_entity_poly.pdbx_strand_id
1 'polypeptide(L)'
;MKGYCSYSPADANILQNAAWDITGHNANFIKDGSFSGCIPLKHVFGFCEDYKRILVNCSQQLILNRSMSDLSSLHFTSVVGGDMNTETVKALVKKVKVQLTRVLWKIPVIKVDDRERLKLLKIVDSKKNINCAFRNWELCEYPNLPQTNKHSWMVKTCSQVERPRCIIIAFLTNSPGTVSDGYNVDYDTCSLTNVKAYINSVEYPYEDFNESFDKNLFTMFYQNYADFQKHYYERFNAQPCLTREKYKELGPFICIDCSRQNDDAKTSSIDLRVEIEAANNFPANTAAYCLIIHDRIVQYNPFTGEVRRL
;
A
#
# COMPACT_ATOMS: atom_id res chain seq x y z
N MET A 1 -2.88 -2.54 -1.81
CA MET A 1 -1.99 -3.37 -0.96
C MET A 1 -2.11 -3.10 0.53
N LYS A 2 -1.41 -2.11 1.14
CA LYS A 2 -1.37 -1.95 2.62
C LYS A 2 -2.73 -1.99 3.31
N GLY A 3 -3.74 -1.32 2.74
CA GLY A 3 -5.09 -1.31 3.28
C GLY A 3 -5.66 -2.72 3.52
N TYR A 4 -5.50 -3.64 2.57
CA TYR A 4 -5.99 -5.01 2.70
C TYR A 4 -5.35 -5.74 3.89
N CYS A 5 -4.08 -5.50 4.18
CA CYS A 5 -3.37 -6.11 5.32
C CYS A 5 -3.68 -5.39 6.65
N SER A 6 -3.82 -4.06 6.60
CA SER A 6 -3.97 -3.22 7.79
C SER A 6 -5.39 -3.15 8.35
N TYR A 7 -6.42 -3.26 7.51
CA TYR A 7 -7.79 -2.97 7.91
C TYR A 7 -8.46 -4.14 8.61
N SER A 8 -9.32 -3.81 9.56
CA SER A 8 -10.29 -4.75 10.10
C SER A 8 -11.61 -4.71 9.30
N PRO A 9 -12.50 -5.70 9.48
CA PRO A 9 -13.85 -5.63 8.91
C PRO A 9 -14.62 -4.38 9.37
N ALA A 10 -14.37 -3.89 10.58
CA ALA A 10 -14.97 -2.65 11.08
C ALA A 10 -14.42 -1.40 10.37
N ASP A 11 -13.12 -1.39 10.04
CA ASP A 11 -12.51 -0.30 9.28
C ASP A 11 -13.09 -0.20 7.87
N ALA A 12 -13.43 -1.33 7.24
CA ALA A 12 -14.08 -1.34 5.93
C ALA A 12 -15.40 -0.55 5.92
N ASN A 13 -16.20 -0.66 6.99
CA ASN A 13 -17.43 0.13 7.14
C ASN A 13 -17.14 1.63 7.26
N ILE A 14 -16.08 2.02 7.98
CA ILE A 14 -15.68 3.43 8.14
C ILE A 14 -15.16 4.01 6.81
N LEU A 15 -14.57 3.17 5.97
CA LEU A 15 -13.94 3.54 4.70
C LEU A 15 -14.89 3.51 3.49
N GLN A 16 -16.19 3.34 3.70
CA GLN A 16 -17.18 3.46 2.60
C GLN A 16 -17.11 4.81 1.90
N ASN A 17 -16.84 5.91 2.64
CA ASN A 17 -16.61 7.24 2.06
C ASN A 17 -15.33 7.33 1.21
N ALA A 18 -14.39 6.40 1.37
CA ALA A 18 -13.19 6.29 0.56
C ALA A 18 -13.38 5.33 -0.64
N ALA A 19 -14.62 4.91 -0.93
CA ALA A 19 -14.95 3.87 -1.91
C ALA A 19 -14.21 2.54 -1.62
N TRP A 20 -14.01 2.23 -0.33
CA TRP A 20 -13.48 0.94 0.08
C TRP A 20 -14.63 -0.04 0.33
N ASP A 21 -15.03 -0.77 -0.71
CA ASP A 21 -16.09 -1.78 -0.64
C ASP A 21 -15.56 -3.11 -1.18
N ILE A 22 -15.52 -4.11 -0.31
CA ILE A 22 -15.03 -5.46 -0.59
C ILE A 22 -16.13 -6.34 -1.21
N THR A 23 -17.40 -5.96 -1.08
CA THR A 23 -18.55 -6.83 -1.38
C THR A 23 -19.42 -6.35 -2.53
N GLY A 24 -19.66 -5.05 -2.63
CA GLY A 24 -20.55 -4.47 -3.65
C GLY A 24 -19.83 -3.80 -4.80
N HIS A 25 -18.49 -3.94 -4.89
CA HIS A 25 -17.65 -3.31 -5.92
C HIS A 25 -17.94 -1.82 -6.14
N ASN A 26 -18.36 -1.11 -5.09
CA ASN A 26 -18.75 0.30 -5.16
C ASN A 26 -19.88 0.61 -6.17
N ALA A 27 -20.72 -0.37 -6.53
CA ALA A 27 -21.73 -0.21 -7.58
C ALA A 27 -22.69 0.97 -7.33
N ASN A 28 -22.94 1.30 -6.07
CA ASN A 28 -23.83 2.39 -5.65
C ASN A 28 -23.10 3.69 -5.27
N PHE A 29 -21.77 3.76 -5.46
CA PHE A 29 -20.97 4.91 -5.04
C PHE A 29 -21.19 6.14 -5.93
N ILE A 30 -21.54 5.92 -7.19
CA ILE A 30 -21.83 6.97 -8.17
C ILE A 30 -23.32 6.95 -8.48
N LYS A 31 -23.96 8.10 -8.31
CA LYS A 31 -25.35 8.32 -8.72
C LYS A 31 -25.41 9.56 -9.60
N ASP A 32 -26.11 9.46 -10.73
CA ASP A 32 -26.29 10.56 -11.70
C ASP A 32 -24.96 11.18 -12.17
N GLY A 33 -23.90 10.35 -12.33
CA GLY A 33 -22.58 10.78 -12.79
C GLY A 33 -21.78 11.64 -11.80
N SER A 34 -22.27 11.80 -10.57
CA SER A 34 -21.61 12.58 -9.52
C SER A 34 -21.11 11.68 -8.39
N PHE A 35 -19.96 12.04 -7.81
CA PHE A 35 -19.39 11.33 -6.66
C PHE A 35 -18.76 12.30 -5.67
N SER A 36 -18.65 11.88 -4.42
CA SER A 36 -17.88 12.57 -3.39
C SER A 36 -17.17 11.55 -2.54
N GLY A 37 -15.86 11.72 -2.34
CA GLY A 37 -15.06 10.81 -1.53
C GLY A 37 -14.29 11.55 -0.43
N CYS A 38 -14.01 10.85 0.65
CA CYS A 38 -13.16 11.31 1.74
C CYS A 38 -12.17 10.21 2.12
N ILE A 39 -10.88 10.45 1.88
CA ILE A 39 -9.81 9.51 2.20
C ILE A 39 -9.05 10.04 3.42
N PRO A 40 -9.04 9.30 4.55
CA PRO A 40 -8.23 9.69 5.71
C PRO A 40 -6.74 9.75 5.36
N LEU A 41 -6.07 10.86 5.71
CA LEU A 41 -4.64 11.06 5.41
C LEU A 41 -3.73 9.98 6.01
N LYS A 42 -4.16 9.34 7.12
CA LYS A 42 -3.45 8.19 7.72
C LYS A 42 -3.33 6.99 6.79
N HIS A 43 -4.09 6.92 5.69
CA HIS A 43 -4.01 5.83 4.70
C HIS A 43 -3.19 6.19 3.46
N VAL A 44 -2.78 7.46 3.34
CA VAL A 44 -1.99 7.98 2.22
C VAL A 44 -0.57 8.26 2.68
N PHE A 45 -0.40 8.79 3.90
CA PHE A 45 0.88 9.18 4.46
C PHE A 45 1.17 8.41 5.75
N GLY A 46 2.26 7.66 5.77
CA GLY A 46 2.74 7.00 7.00
C GLY A 46 3.05 7.99 8.13
N PHE A 47 3.47 9.21 7.80
CA PHE A 47 3.61 10.30 8.79
C PHE A 47 2.30 10.58 9.55
N CYS A 48 1.16 10.65 8.85
CA CYS A 48 -0.14 10.88 9.48
C CYS A 48 -0.64 9.65 10.28
N GLU A 49 -0.13 8.46 9.96
CA GLU A 49 -0.44 7.23 10.70
C GLU A 49 0.28 7.19 12.04
N ASP A 50 1.57 7.54 12.09
CA ASP A 50 2.41 7.32 13.27
C ASP A 50 2.62 8.58 14.11
N TYR A 51 2.77 9.75 13.48
CA TYR A 51 3.06 10.98 14.20
C TYR A 51 1.78 11.61 14.75
N LYS A 52 1.51 11.39 16.05
CA LYS A 52 0.32 11.90 16.76
C LYS A 52 0.56 13.17 17.58
N ARG A 53 1.75 13.77 17.48
CA ARG A 53 2.12 14.98 18.23
C ARG A 53 1.77 16.23 17.43
N ILE A 54 1.64 17.34 18.14
CA ILE A 54 1.39 18.66 17.54
C ILE A 54 2.65 19.18 16.84
N LEU A 55 2.49 19.75 15.64
CA LEU A 55 3.51 20.54 14.98
C LEU A 55 3.15 22.02 15.10
N VAL A 56 4.10 22.81 15.58
CA VAL A 56 3.93 24.26 15.75
C VAL A 56 4.59 24.97 14.58
N ASN A 57 3.91 25.98 14.00
CA ASN A 57 4.45 26.81 12.90
C ASN A 57 4.82 26.02 11.63
N CYS A 58 4.11 24.93 11.35
CA CYS A 58 4.37 24.08 10.20
C CYS A 58 3.66 24.62 8.95
N SER A 59 4.45 25.07 7.97
CA SER A 59 3.95 25.29 6.61
C SER A 59 3.76 23.93 5.92
N GLN A 60 2.61 23.77 5.27
CA GLN A 60 2.23 22.50 4.68
C GLN A 60 1.90 22.72 3.19
N GLN A 61 2.40 21.83 2.34
CA GLN A 61 2.13 21.83 0.91
C GLN A 61 1.84 20.40 0.46
N LEU A 62 0.80 20.25 -0.37
CA LEU A 62 0.45 18.99 -1.00
C LEU A 62 0.55 19.16 -2.53
N ILE A 63 1.37 18.32 -3.16
CA ILE A 63 1.53 18.28 -4.61
C ILE A 63 0.87 16.98 -5.09
N LEU A 64 -0.09 17.11 -6.01
CA LEU A 64 -0.79 15.99 -6.61
C LEU A 64 -0.41 15.91 -8.09
N ASN A 65 0.22 14.80 -8.46
CA ASN A 65 0.53 14.51 -9.86
C ASN A 65 -0.54 13.55 -10.38
N ARG A 66 -1.34 14.02 -11.35
CA ARG A 66 -2.38 13.22 -12.00
C ARG A 66 -1.85 12.67 -13.33
N SER A 67 -2.10 11.39 -13.60
CA SER A 67 -1.85 10.80 -14.91
C SER A 67 -2.69 11.47 -16.00
N MET A 68 -2.22 11.44 -17.24
CA MET A 68 -2.96 11.93 -18.40
C MET A 68 -4.14 11.02 -18.79
N SER A 69 -4.15 9.78 -18.29
CA SER A 69 -5.21 8.80 -18.54
C SER A 69 -6.01 8.52 -17.28
N ASP A 70 -7.34 8.52 -17.42
CA ASP A 70 -8.28 8.19 -16.34
C ASP A 70 -8.65 6.71 -16.32
N LEU A 71 -8.20 5.93 -17.31
CA LEU A 71 -8.67 4.57 -17.49
C LEU A 71 -8.33 3.67 -16.30
N SER A 72 -7.18 3.89 -15.65
CA SER A 72 -6.79 3.15 -14.44
C SER A 72 -7.63 3.45 -13.20
N SER A 73 -8.48 4.47 -13.23
CA SER A 73 -9.35 4.86 -12.12
C SER A 73 -10.80 4.37 -12.27
N LEU A 74 -11.13 3.73 -13.39
CA LEU A 74 -12.50 3.33 -13.72
C LEU A 74 -12.61 1.80 -13.63
N HIS A 75 -13.55 1.34 -12.81
CA HIS A 75 -14.02 -0.05 -12.82
C HIS A 75 -15.35 -0.10 -13.58
N PHE A 76 -15.49 -1.05 -14.49
CA PHE A 76 -16.70 -1.22 -15.27
C PHE A 76 -17.33 -2.55 -14.89
N THR A 77 -18.58 -2.50 -14.44
CA THR A 77 -19.39 -3.68 -14.14
C THR A 77 -20.59 -3.75 -15.08
N SER A 78 -20.89 -4.94 -15.60
CA SER A 78 -22.04 -5.17 -16.48
C SER A 78 -23.30 -5.27 -15.62
N VAL A 79 -24.20 -4.29 -15.73
CA VAL A 79 -25.45 -4.25 -14.96
C VAL A 79 -26.45 -5.32 -15.43
N VAL A 80 -26.29 -5.87 -16.65
CA VAL A 80 -27.26 -6.78 -17.28
C VAL A 80 -26.56 -7.90 -18.06
N GLY A 81 -25.70 -8.70 -17.43
CA GLY A 81 -25.18 -9.97 -17.98
C GLY A 81 -24.61 -9.92 -19.41
N GLY A 82 -24.26 -8.73 -19.89
CA GLY A 82 -23.85 -8.46 -21.25
C GLY A 82 -22.34 -8.57 -21.36
N ASP A 83 -21.90 -9.18 -22.46
CA ASP A 83 -20.49 -9.47 -22.71
C ASP A 83 -19.68 -8.17 -22.92
N MET A 84 -18.79 -7.88 -21.98
CA MET A 84 -17.95 -6.67 -21.93
C MET A 84 -16.97 -6.56 -23.10
N ASN A 85 -16.81 -7.66 -23.86
CA ASN A 85 -15.85 -7.78 -24.95
C ASN A 85 -16.36 -7.26 -26.31
N THR A 86 -17.58 -6.72 -26.37
CA THR A 86 -18.09 -6.08 -27.58
C THR A 86 -17.40 -4.74 -27.87
N GLU A 87 -17.00 -4.52 -29.12
CA GLU A 87 -16.27 -3.32 -29.58
C GLU A 87 -17.00 -2.00 -29.23
N THR A 88 -18.34 -2.06 -29.14
CA THR A 88 -19.21 -0.94 -28.78
C THR A 88 -19.01 -0.48 -27.34
N VAL A 89 -18.85 -1.40 -26.38
CA VAL A 89 -18.58 -1.08 -24.97
C VAL A 89 -17.18 -0.48 -24.82
N LYS A 90 -16.18 -1.05 -25.52
CA LYS A 90 -14.80 -0.55 -25.54
C LYS A 90 -14.71 0.89 -26.09
N ALA A 91 -15.52 1.24 -27.09
CA ALA A 91 -15.62 2.59 -27.61
C ALA A 91 -16.32 3.58 -26.65
N LEU A 92 -17.30 3.11 -25.87
CA LEU A 92 -17.99 3.91 -24.85
C LEU A 92 -17.09 4.19 -23.64
N VAL A 93 -16.34 3.20 -23.17
CA VAL A 93 -15.37 3.31 -22.06
C VAL A 93 -14.37 4.45 -22.31
N LYS A 94 -13.82 4.54 -23.52
CA LYS A 94 -12.87 5.61 -23.89
C LYS A 94 -13.46 7.02 -23.85
N LYS A 95 -14.79 7.17 -23.81
CA LYS A 95 -15.46 8.48 -23.69
C LYS A 95 -15.67 8.91 -22.25
N VAL A 96 -15.59 7.99 -21.27
CA VAL A 96 -15.76 8.33 -19.86
C VAL A 96 -14.51 9.07 -19.37
N LYS A 97 -14.72 10.24 -18.77
CA LYS A 97 -13.65 11.06 -18.19
C LYS A 97 -14.00 11.41 -16.75
N VAL A 98 -13.00 11.38 -15.88
CA VAL A 98 -13.18 11.74 -14.47
C VAL A 98 -12.89 13.24 -14.34
N GLN A 99 -13.88 14.03 -13.92
CA GLN A 99 -13.68 15.46 -13.68
C GLN A 99 -13.65 15.73 -12.18
N LEU A 100 -12.49 16.16 -11.68
CA LEU A 100 -12.34 16.60 -10.28
C LEU A 100 -12.75 18.07 -10.20
N THR A 101 -13.94 18.33 -9.66
CA THR A 101 -14.44 19.71 -9.47
C THR A 101 -13.80 20.40 -8.28
N ARG A 102 -13.56 19.65 -7.19
CA ARG A 102 -12.99 20.19 -5.96
C ARG A 102 -12.16 19.14 -5.22
N VAL A 103 -10.89 19.45 -4.99
CA VAL A 103 -9.99 18.64 -4.17
C VAL A 103 -9.61 19.46 -2.94
N LEU A 104 -9.94 18.94 -1.76
CA LEU A 104 -9.63 19.57 -0.48
C LEU A 104 -8.88 18.57 0.40
N TRP A 105 -7.92 19.10 1.15
CA TRP A 105 -7.25 18.38 2.21
C TRP A 105 -7.56 19.11 3.51
N LYS A 106 -7.90 18.36 4.56
CA LYS A 106 -8.31 18.90 5.85
C LYS A 106 -7.36 18.40 6.91
N ILE A 107 -6.65 19.32 7.54
CA ILE A 107 -5.80 19.02 8.69
C ILE A 107 -6.40 19.69 9.93
N PRO A 108 -6.56 18.96 11.04
CA PRO A 108 -7.02 19.55 12.29
C PRO A 108 -6.06 20.64 12.79
N VAL A 109 -6.60 21.82 13.07
CA VAL A 109 -5.85 22.93 13.68
C VAL A 109 -6.25 23.04 15.13
N ILE A 110 -5.27 22.99 16.03
CA ILE A 110 -5.49 23.11 17.46
C ILE A 110 -5.26 24.56 17.87
N LYS A 111 -6.29 25.17 18.46
CA LYS A 111 -6.19 26.48 19.13
C LYS A 111 -5.99 26.24 20.61
N VAL A 112 -4.98 26.86 21.19
CA VAL A 112 -4.63 26.74 22.61
C VAL A 112 -4.90 28.06 23.33
N ASP A 113 -5.23 27.97 24.61
CA ASP A 113 -5.33 29.11 25.51
C ASP A 113 -3.97 29.81 25.69
N ASP A 114 -3.97 31.08 26.12
CA ASP A 114 -2.78 31.92 26.19
C ASP A 114 -1.70 31.32 27.12
N ARG A 115 -2.10 30.64 28.19
CA ARG A 115 -1.16 29.97 29.11
C ARG A 115 -0.36 28.87 28.42
N GLU A 116 -1.01 28.04 27.61
CA GLU A 116 -0.35 26.95 26.87
C GLU A 116 0.38 27.48 25.64
N ARG A 117 -0.15 28.54 25.00
CA ARG A 117 0.52 29.24 23.91
C ARG A 117 1.91 29.74 24.33
N LEU A 118 2.04 30.34 25.51
CA LEU A 118 3.33 30.79 26.05
C LEU A 118 4.33 29.64 26.20
N LYS A 119 3.88 28.43 26.58
CA LYS A 119 4.77 27.26 26.66
C LYS A 119 5.23 26.81 25.28
N LEU A 120 4.32 26.78 24.29
CA LEU A 120 4.68 26.43 22.91
C LEU A 120 5.65 27.43 22.30
N LEU A 121 5.48 28.73 22.57
CA LEU A 121 6.42 29.77 22.13
C LEU A 121 7.83 29.54 22.70
N LYS A 122 7.96 29.16 23.98
CA LYS A 122 9.26 28.79 24.55
C LYS A 122 9.92 27.60 23.84
N ILE A 123 9.13 26.63 23.36
CA ILE A 123 9.65 25.51 22.57
C ILE A 123 10.16 26.00 21.22
N VAL A 124 9.42 26.90 20.56
CA VAL A 124 9.84 27.53 19.31
C VAL A 124 11.14 28.33 19.51
N ASP A 125 11.20 29.16 20.56
CA ASP A 125 12.37 29.97 20.90
C ASP A 125 13.61 29.15 21.26
N SER A 126 13.43 27.90 21.72
CA SER A 126 14.54 27.00 22.00
C SER A 126 15.33 26.60 20.75
N LYS A 127 14.78 26.84 19.55
CA LYS A 127 15.36 26.50 18.23
C LYS A 127 15.76 25.02 18.09
N LYS A 128 15.26 24.15 18.97
CA LYS A 128 15.57 22.72 18.94
C LYS A 128 14.80 22.03 17.83
N ASN A 129 15.49 21.14 17.14
CA ASN A 129 14.85 20.25 16.17
C ASN A 129 13.99 19.22 16.89
N ILE A 130 12.79 18.98 16.35
CA ILE A 130 11.87 17.94 16.78
C ILE A 130 12.09 16.73 15.88
N ASN A 131 12.41 15.59 16.48
CA ASN A 131 12.47 14.33 15.76
C ASN A 131 11.03 13.82 15.49
N CYS A 132 10.74 13.62 14.23
CA CYS A 132 9.51 13.05 13.70
C CYS A 132 9.81 11.67 13.15
N ALA A 133 9.63 10.65 13.98
CA ALA A 133 9.74 9.25 13.58
C ALA A 133 8.39 8.76 13.04
N PHE A 134 8.42 8.07 11.90
CA PHE A 134 7.27 7.44 11.27
C PHE A 134 7.71 6.32 10.33
N ARG A 135 6.81 5.41 9.98
CA ARG A 135 7.03 4.38 8.97
C ARG A 135 6.69 4.93 7.61
N ASN A 136 7.69 4.98 6.74
CA ASN A 136 7.52 5.37 5.36
C ASN A 136 7.13 4.17 4.51
N TRP A 137 6.33 4.41 3.47
CA TRP A 137 5.92 3.37 2.53
C TRP A 137 6.44 3.73 1.14
N GLU A 138 7.02 2.75 0.49
CA GLU A 138 7.60 2.90 -0.85
C GLU A 138 7.13 1.75 -1.72
N LEU A 139 6.52 2.10 -2.85
CA LEU A 139 6.01 1.13 -3.81
C LEU A 139 7.00 1.00 -4.96
N CYS A 140 7.50 -0.21 -5.16
CA CYS A 140 8.30 -0.60 -6.32
C CYS A 140 7.44 -1.48 -7.22
N GLU A 141 7.60 -1.31 -8.54
CA GLU A 141 6.87 -2.07 -9.56
C GLU A 141 7.86 -2.75 -10.49
N TYR A 142 7.58 -4.01 -10.81
CA TYR A 142 8.20 -4.77 -11.88
C TYR A 142 7.14 -5.00 -12.97
N PRO A 143 7.16 -4.23 -14.07
CA PRO A 143 6.01 -4.08 -14.95
C PRO A 143 5.63 -5.35 -15.72
N ASN A 144 6.59 -6.19 -16.08
CA ASN A 144 6.34 -7.42 -16.85
C ASN A 144 7.25 -8.53 -16.34
N LEU A 145 6.70 -9.45 -15.54
CA LEU A 145 7.40 -10.65 -15.15
C LEU A 145 7.71 -11.53 -16.38
N PRO A 146 8.91 -12.13 -16.45
CA PRO A 146 9.19 -13.10 -17.49
C PRO A 146 8.26 -14.31 -17.34
N GLN A 147 7.86 -14.94 -18.45
CA GLN A 147 7.03 -16.15 -18.46
C GLN A 147 7.81 -17.40 -18.04
N THR A 148 8.49 -17.32 -16.90
CA THR A 148 9.18 -18.41 -16.24
C THR A 148 8.41 -18.78 -14.97
N ASN A 149 8.72 -19.92 -14.38
CA ASN A 149 8.14 -20.35 -13.10
C ASN A 149 8.92 -19.80 -11.89
N LYS A 150 10.14 -19.29 -12.11
CA LYS A 150 10.99 -18.68 -11.09
C LYS A 150 11.53 -17.36 -11.59
N HIS A 151 11.53 -16.35 -10.72
CA HIS A 151 12.12 -15.04 -11.01
C HIS A 151 12.80 -14.46 -9.76
N SER A 152 13.93 -13.79 -9.98
CA SER A 152 14.65 -13.06 -8.94
C SER A 152 14.69 -11.59 -9.32
N TRP A 153 14.08 -10.75 -8.49
CA TRP A 153 13.94 -9.32 -8.70
C TRP A 153 14.78 -8.55 -7.70
N MET A 154 15.74 -7.76 -8.19
CA MET A 154 16.42 -6.74 -7.39
C MET A 154 15.49 -5.52 -7.23
N VAL A 155 14.86 -5.40 -6.07
CA VAL A 155 13.83 -4.39 -5.82
C VAL A 155 14.45 -3.02 -5.64
N LYS A 156 15.38 -2.91 -4.70
CA LYS A 156 16.01 -1.64 -4.34
C LYS A 156 17.30 -1.87 -3.55
N THR A 157 18.24 -0.95 -3.72
CA THR A 157 19.36 -0.74 -2.79
C THR A 157 19.06 0.49 -1.94
N CYS A 158 18.94 0.29 -0.63
CA CYS A 158 18.65 1.31 0.37
C CYS A 158 19.88 1.64 1.21
N SER A 159 19.85 2.79 1.88
CA SER A 159 20.78 3.06 2.99
C SER A 159 20.37 2.30 4.25
N GLN A 160 21.27 2.17 5.22
CA GLN A 160 20.98 1.50 6.50
C GLN A 160 19.78 2.11 7.25
N VAL A 161 19.55 3.43 7.12
CA VAL A 161 18.43 4.13 7.79
C VAL A 161 17.07 3.82 7.17
N GLU A 162 17.02 3.35 5.93
CA GLU A 162 15.79 2.95 5.23
C GLU A 162 15.59 1.42 5.25
N ARG A 163 16.08 0.76 6.31
CA ARG A 163 15.97 -0.70 6.46
C ARG A 163 14.50 -1.16 6.41
N PRO A 164 14.13 -2.06 5.47
CA PRO A 164 12.78 -2.62 5.40
C PRO A 164 12.41 -3.33 6.71
N ARG A 165 11.23 -3.07 7.25
CA ARG A 165 10.65 -3.81 8.40
C ARG A 165 9.60 -4.80 7.96
N CYS A 166 8.80 -4.43 6.97
CA CYS A 166 7.81 -5.32 6.39
C CYS A 166 7.75 -5.09 4.89
N ILE A 167 7.52 -6.18 4.17
CA ILE A 167 7.40 -6.20 2.72
C ILE A 167 6.03 -6.80 2.39
N ILE A 168 5.28 -6.14 1.52
CA ILE A 168 4.02 -6.67 0.99
C ILE A 168 4.16 -6.83 -0.51
N ILE A 169 4.01 -8.05 -1.00
CA ILE A 169 4.10 -8.37 -2.43
C ILE A 169 2.71 -8.73 -2.94
N ALA A 170 2.39 -8.26 -4.14
CA ALA A 170 1.17 -8.65 -4.84
C ALA A 170 1.41 -8.67 -6.35
N PHE A 171 0.64 -9.50 -7.05
CA PHE A 171 0.77 -9.69 -8.50
C PHE A 171 -0.51 -9.25 -9.18
N LEU A 172 -0.39 -8.56 -10.30
CA LEU A 172 -1.51 -8.12 -11.09
C LEU A 172 -1.34 -8.65 -12.51
N THR A 173 -2.20 -9.58 -12.90
CA THR A 173 -2.27 -10.05 -14.29
C THR A 173 -3.19 -9.10 -15.07
N ASN A 174 -2.75 -8.65 -16.25
CA ASN A 174 -3.38 -7.61 -17.07
C ASN A 174 -3.30 -6.21 -16.45
N SER A 175 -2.14 -5.56 -16.61
CA SER A 175 -1.87 -4.21 -16.13
C SER A 175 -2.91 -3.16 -16.58
N PRO A 176 -3.15 -2.10 -15.80
CA PRO A 176 -4.10 -1.05 -16.13
C PRO A 176 -3.74 -0.36 -17.46
N GLY A 177 -4.53 -0.56 -18.52
CA GLY A 177 -4.28 0.09 -19.82
C GLY A 177 -4.57 -0.76 -21.06
N THR A 178 -4.68 -2.08 -20.93
CA THR A 178 -5.09 -2.97 -22.03
C THR A 178 -6.61 -3.11 -22.06
N VAL A 179 -7.22 -2.59 -23.13
CA VAL A 179 -8.66 -2.52 -23.40
C VAL A 179 -9.29 -3.93 -23.62
N SER A 180 -8.54 -5.02 -23.39
CA SER A 180 -8.98 -6.36 -23.78
C SER A 180 -10.00 -6.95 -22.82
N ASP A 181 -9.88 -6.71 -21.52
CA ASP A 181 -10.79 -7.22 -20.50
C ASP A 181 -11.22 -6.06 -19.59
N GLY A 182 -12.46 -6.07 -19.10
CA GLY A 182 -12.91 -5.07 -18.13
C GLY A 182 -11.88 -4.91 -17.01
N TYR A 183 -11.70 -3.68 -16.52
CA TYR A 183 -10.75 -3.32 -15.46
C TYR A 183 -11.05 -4.08 -14.14
N ASN A 184 -10.85 -5.39 -14.11
CA ASN A 184 -10.79 -6.19 -12.91
C ASN A 184 -9.35 -6.10 -12.42
N VAL A 185 -9.14 -5.24 -11.44
CA VAL A 185 -7.91 -5.22 -10.63
C VAL A 185 -7.98 -6.39 -9.65
N ASP A 186 -8.16 -7.59 -10.17
CA ASP A 186 -8.14 -8.80 -9.38
C ASP A 186 -6.68 -9.22 -9.33
N TYR A 187 -6.08 -9.11 -8.14
CA TYR A 187 -4.72 -9.59 -7.97
C TYR A 187 -4.73 -11.10 -8.25
N ASP A 188 -3.71 -11.57 -8.93
CA ASP A 188 -3.64 -12.96 -9.33
C ASP A 188 -2.80 -13.75 -8.32
N THR A 189 -3.30 -14.92 -7.95
CA THR A 189 -2.54 -15.90 -7.17
C THR A 189 -1.29 -16.42 -7.89
N CYS A 190 -1.21 -16.29 -9.23
CA CYS A 190 -0.08 -16.69 -10.07
C CYS A 190 0.43 -18.13 -9.81
N SER A 191 -0.43 -19.03 -9.31
CA SER A 191 -0.05 -20.38 -8.83
C SER A 191 1.22 -20.38 -7.95
N LEU A 192 1.37 -19.37 -7.08
CA LEU A 192 2.57 -19.20 -6.25
C LEU A 192 2.82 -20.39 -5.33
N THR A 193 4.10 -20.75 -5.20
CA THR A 193 4.57 -21.82 -4.31
C THR A 193 5.45 -21.28 -3.20
N ASN A 194 6.42 -20.43 -3.54
CA ASN A 194 7.37 -19.83 -2.61
C ASN A 194 7.60 -18.35 -2.92
N VAL A 195 7.72 -17.53 -1.89
CA VAL A 195 8.19 -16.15 -2.00
C VAL A 195 9.16 -15.86 -0.86
N LYS A 196 10.36 -15.43 -1.22
CA LYS A 196 11.43 -15.09 -0.26
C LYS A 196 11.97 -13.70 -0.54
N ALA A 197 12.15 -12.92 0.51
CA ALA A 197 12.92 -11.69 0.47
C ALA A 197 14.33 -11.96 0.99
N TYR A 198 15.33 -11.46 0.29
CA TYR A 198 16.73 -11.45 0.69
C TYR A 198 17.11 -10.02 1.02
N ILE A 199 17.52 -9.79 2.26
CA ILE A 199 18.09 -8.52 2.73
C ILE A 199 19.56 -8.78 3.03
N ASN A 200 20.46 -8.22 2.22
CA ASN A 200 21.91 -8.44 2.36
C ASN A 200 22.29 -9.93 2.44
N SER A 201 21.64 -10.77 1.63
CA SER A 201 21.78 -12.24 1.59
C SER A 201 21.14 -13.02 2.75
N VAL A 202 20.50 -12.35 3.71
CA VAL A 202 19.69 -13.01 4.74
C VAL A 202 18.28 -13.22 4.20
N GLU A 203 17.76 -14.44 4.26
CA GLU A 203 16.46 -14.83 3.73
C GLU A 203 15.31 -14.65 4.74
N TYR A 204 14.16 -14.21 4.22
CA TYR A 204 12.91 -14.00 4.95
C TYR A 204 11.71 -14.47 4.11
N PRO A 205 10.89 -15.41 4.58
CA PRO A 205 11.15 -16.31 5.71
C PRO A 205 12.34 -17.25 5.42
N TYR A 206 12.88 -17.87 6.48
CA TYR A 206 13.95 -18.88 6.34
C TYR A 206 13.44 -20.16 5.65
N GLU A 207 12.27 -20.62 6.05
CA GLU A 207 11.67 -21.83 5.49
C GLU A 207 10.91 -21.54 4.20
N ASP A 208 10.99 -22.46 3.24
CA ASP A 208 10.14 -22.45 2.06
C ASP A 208 8.70 -22.84 2.45
N PHE A 209 7.72 -22.11 1.92
CA PHE A 209 6.32 -22.42 2.18
C PHE A 209 5.88 -23.73 1.51
N ASN A 210 6.36 -23.98 0.29
CA ASN A 210 5.99 -25.11 -0.57
C ASN A 210 4.47 -25.26 -0.72
N GLU A 211 3.80 -24.12 -0.89
CA GLU A 211 2.34 -24.02 -0.89
C GLU A 211 1.77 -24.13 -2.31
N SER A 212 0.45 -24.29 -2.42
CA SER A 212 -0.25 -24.36 -3.71
C SER A 212 -1.64 -23.76 -3.57
N PHE A 213 -1.84 -22.59 -4.19
CA PHE A 213 -3.16 -21.95 -4.27
C PHE A 213 -4.18 -22.80 -5.00
N ASP A 214 -3.77 -23.54 -6.04
CA ASP A 214 -4.64 -24.43 -6.83
C ASP A 214 -5.26 -25.54 -5.98
N LYS A 215 -4.46 -26.11 -5.05
CA LYS A 215 -4.91 -27.15 -4.12
C LYS A 215 -5.52 -26.60 -2.82
N ASN A 216 -5.71 -25.29 -2.71
CA ASN A 216 -6.11 -24.60 -1.49
C ASN A 216 -5.14 -24.79 -0.30
N LEU A 217 -3.86 -25.08 -0.59
CA LEU A 217 -2.79 -25.25 0.40
C LEU A 217 -2.00 -23.94 0.50
N PHE A 218 -2.57 -22.89 1.08
CA PHE A 218 -1.95 -21.56 1.22
C PHE A 218 -2.02 -21.03 2.66
N THR A 219 -1.86 -21.93 3.63
CA THR A 219 -2.09 -21.66 5.05
C THR A 219 -1.13 -20.62 5.59
N MET A 220 0.16 -20.73 5.27
CA MET A 220 1.21 -19.84 5.74
C MET A 220 1.11 -18.47 5.09
N PHE A 221 0.79 -18.40 3.79
CA PHE A 221 0.48 -17.12 3.13
C PHE A 221 -0.65 -16.38 3.84
N TYR A 222 -1.76 -17.06 4.13
CA TYR A 222 -2.89 -16.45 4.82
C TYR A 222 -2.58 -16.11 6.28
N GLN A 223 -1.81 -16.95 6.99
CA GLN A 223 -1.41 -16.70 8.37
C GLN A 223 -0.53 -15.45 8.47
N ASN A 224 0.46 -15.31 7.60
CA ASN A 224 1.32 -14.13 7.53
C ASN A 224 0.53 -12.86 7.19
N TYR A 225 -0.44 -12.96 6.29
CA TYR A 225 -1.38 -11.88 6.00
C TYR A 225 -2.20 -11.49 7.26
N ALA A 226 -2.78 -12.45 7.96
CA ALA A 226 -3.60 -12.19 9.14
C ALA A 226 -2.78 -11.60 10.30
N ASP A 227 -1.56 -12.12 10.51
CA ASP A 227 -0.67 -11.68 11.57
C ASP A 227 0.04 -10.36 11.26
N PHE A 228 -0.06 -9.82 10.04
CA PHE A 228 0.49 -8.52 9.70
C PHE A 228 0.08 -7.44 10.72
N GLN A 229 -1.18 -7.43 11.16
CA GLN A 229 -1.65 -6.45 12.14
C GLN A 229 -1.00 -6.61 13.51
N LYS A 230 -0.64 -7.84 13.91
CA LYS A 230 0.05 -8.07 15.19
C LYS A 230 1.46 -7.50 15.14
N HIS A 231 2.19 -7.78 14.07
CA HIS A 231 3.58 -7.32 13.92
C HIS A 231 3.66 -5.82 13.65
N TYR A 232 2.78 -5.28 12.80
CA TYR A 232 2.81 -3.88 12.41
C TYR A 232 2.17 -2.96 13.45
N TYR A 233 1.01 -3.31 14.02
CA TYR A 233 0.31 -2.44 14.99
C TYR A 233 0.53 -2.83 16.45
N GLU A 234 1.34 -3.85 16.72
CA GLU A 234 1.54 -4.40 18.08
C GLU A 234 0.21 -4.79 18.74
N ARG A 235 -0.76 -5.23 17.94
CA ARG A 235 -2.07 -5.68 18.43
C ARG A 235 -1.94 -7.09 18.98
N PHE A 236 -2.62 -7.34 20.10
CA PHE A 236 -2.71 -8.68 20.67
C PHE A 236 -3.49 -9.65 19.76
N ASN A 237 -4.60 -9.18 19.20
CA ASN A 237 -5.47 -9.95 18.32
C ASN A 237 -5.38 -9.45 16.87
N ALA A 238 -5.23 -10.39 15.94
CA ALA A 238 -5.37 -10.12 14.51
C ALA A 238 -6.86 -10.05 14.14
N GLN A 239 -7.23 -9.04 13.36
CA GLN A 239 -8.57 -8.93 12.77
C GLN A 239 -8.42 -8.69 11.26
N PRO A 240 -8.09 -9.72 10.47
CA PRO A 240 -7.88 -9.58 9.03
C PRO A 240 -9.15 -9.06 8.34
N CYS A 241 -8.96 -8.19 7.35
CA CYS A 241 -10.06 -7.62 6.57
C CYS A 241 -10.73 -8.69 5.69
N LEU A 242 -9.92 -9.56 5.11
CA LEU A 242 -10.34 -10.60 4.18
C LEU A 242 -10.46 -11.94 4.88
N THR A 243 -11.52 -12.68 4.55
CA THR A 243 -11.61 -14.11 4.88
C THR A 243 -10.67 -14.91 3.98
N ARG A 244 -10.37 -16.16 4.35
CA ARG A 244 -9.48 -17.04 3.59
C ARG A 244 -9.92 -17.21 2.12
N GLU A 245 -11.22 -17.29 1.88
CA GLU A 245 -11.80 -17.39 0.53
C GLU A 245 -11.58 -16.11 -0.26
N LYS A 246 -11.95 -14.95 0.31
CA LYS A 246 -11.76 -13.64 -0.34
C LYS A 246 -10.29 -13.28 -0.55
N TYR A 247 -9.41 -13.74 0.33
CA TYR A 247 -7.96 -13.59 0.16
C TYR A 247 -7.45 -14.31 -1.10
N LYS A 248 -8.03 -15.46 -1.44
CA LYS A 248 -7.71 -16.17 -2.69
C LYS A 248 -8.34 -15.49 -3.90
N GLU A 249 -9.58 -15.02 -3.79
CA GLU A 249 -10.33 -14.40 -4.90
C GLU A 249 -9.80 -13.03 -5.31
N LEU A 250 -9.55 -12.13 -4.35
CA LEU A 250 -9.00 -10.80 -4.61
C LEU A 250 -7.50 -10.83 -4.90
N GLY A 251 -6.88 -11.98 -4.67
CA GLY A 251 -5.48 -12.28 -4.82
C GLY A 251 -4.65 -12.09 -3.54
N PRO A 252 -3.57 -12.87 -3.40
CA PRO A 252 -2.83 -12.95 -2.16
C PRO A 252 -1.94 -11.72 -1.98
N PHE A 253 -2.15 -11.02 -0.87
CA PHE A 253 -1.19 -10.04 -0.34
C PHE A 253 -0.18 -10.78 0.52
N ILE A 254 1.04 -10.92 0.02
CA ILE A 254 2.09 -11.70 0.66
C ILE A 254 2.85 -10.79 1.60
N CYS A 255 2.61 -10.97 2.89
CA CYS A 255 3.28 -10.22 3.94
C CYS A 255 4.53 -10.97 4.39
N ILE A 256 5.69 -10.33 4.33
CA ILE A 256 6.94 -10.82 4.89
C ILE A 256 7.34 -9.89 6.02
N ASP A 257 7.41 -10.42 7.25
CA ASP A 257 7.94 -9.69 8.39
C ASP A 257 9.46 -9.82 8.44
N CYS A 258 10.13 -8.68 8.34
CA CYS A 258 11.58 -8.57 8.46
C CYS A 258 11.95 -7.74 9.70
N SER A 259 11.01 -7.44 10.60
CA SER A 259 11.21 -6.50 11.71
C SER A 259 12.29 -6.92 12.72
N ARG A 260 12.58 -8.24 12.79
CA ARG A 260 13.58 -8.83 13.69
C ARG A 260 14.91 -9.12 13.00
N GLN A 261 15.32 -8.25 12.08
CA GLN A 261 16.63 -8.28 11.46
C GLN A 261 17.75 -8.04 12.47
N ASN A 262 18.95 -8.56 12.17
CA ASN A 262 20.13 -8.28 12.99
C ASN A 262 20.60 -6.82 12.77
N ASP A 263 20.99 -6.16 13.86
CA ASP A 263 21.45 -4.76 13.86
C ASP A 263 22.94 -4.62 13.58
N ASP A 264 23.46 -5.39 12.63
CA ASP A 264 24.88 -5.35 12.29
C ASP A 264 25.28 -3.98 11.74
N ALA A 265 25.95 -3.19 12.59
CA ALA A 265 26.41 -1.83 12.32
C ALA A 265 27.47 -1.71 11.21
N LYS A 266 27.92 -2.85 10.64
CA LYS A 266 28.96 -2.90 9.60
C LYS A 266 28.41 -2.70 8.19
N THR A 267 27.10 -2.78 8.00
CA THR A 267 26.51 -2.76 6.65
C THR A 267 26.00 -1.38 6.30
N SER A 268 26.71 -0.70 5.39
CA SER A 268 26.39 0.68 4.97
C SER A 268 25.21 0.77 3.99
N SER A 269 24.98 -0.29 3.22
CA SER A 269 23.89 -0.40 2.25
C SER A 269 23.07 -1.67 2.48
N ILE A 270 21.83 -1.63 2.02
CA ILE A 270 20.86 -2.71 2.15
C ILE A 270 20.33 -3.04 0.76
N ASP A 271 20.72 -4.19 0.24
CA ASP A 271 20.19 -4.72 -1.00
C ASP A 271 18.96 -5.59 -0.70
N LEU A 272 17.82 -5.19 -1.24
CA LEU A 272 16.57 -5.94 -1.18
C LEU A 272 16.34 -6.67 -2.51
N ARG A 273 16.37 -8.00 -2.44
CA ARG A 273 16.02 -8.90 -3.54
C ARG A 273 14.81 -9.71 -3.15
N VAL A 274 13.90 -9.96 -4.09
CA VAL A 274 12.75 -10.85 -3.90
C VAL A 274 12.86 -11.99 -4.90
N GLU A 275 12.79 -13.22 -4.40
CA GLU A 275 12.68 -14.42 -5.21
C GLU A 275 11.27 -14.96 -5.15
N ILE A 276 10.73 -15.26 -6.32
CA ILE A 276 9.35 -15.66 -6.53
C ILE A 276 9.38 -16.98 -7.29
N GLU A 277 8.64 -17.95 -6.79
CA GLU A 277 8.47 -19.26 -7.40
C GLU A 277 6.97 -19.58 -7.51
N ALA A 278 6.59 -20.17 -8.63
CA ALA A 278 5.25 -20.60 -8.94
C ALA A 278 5.28 -22.02 -9.51
N ALA A 279 4.16 -22.73 -9.37
CA ALA A 279 4.00 -24.08 -9.93
C ALA A 279 3.95 -24.05 -11.47
N ASN A 280 3.39 -22.97 -12.02
CA ASN A 280 3.26 -22.73 -13.45
C ASN A 280 4.07 -21.49 -13.85
N ASN A 281 4.32 -21.30 -15.15
CA ASN A 281 4.90 -20.05 -15.63
C ASN A 281 3.98 -18.87 -15.30
N PHE A 282 4.57 -17.73 -14.94
CA PHE A 282 3.80 -16.51 -14.73
C PHE A 282 2.98 -16.19 -16.00
N PRO A 283 1.68 -15.83 -15.85
CA PRO A 283 0.87 -15.44 -16.98
C PRO A 283 1.48 -14.28 -17.79
N ALA A 284 1.04 -14.14 -19.04
CA ALA A 284 1.42 -12.98 -19.84
C ALA A 284 0.88 -11.68 -19.21
N ASN A 285 1.64 -10.59 -19.33
CA ASN A 285 1.25 -9.26 -18.82
C ASN A 285 1.02 -9.23 -17.29
N THR A 286 1.77 -10.03 -16.52
CA THR A 286 1.76 -9.96 -15.06
C THR A 286 2.78 -8.95 -14.56
N ALA A 287 2.31 -7.94 -13.82
CA ALA A 287 3.14 -7.01 -13.09
C ALA A 287 3.30 -7.46 -11.63
N ALA A 288 4.50 -7.32 -11.07
CA ALA A 288 4.77 -7.55 -9.65
C ALA A 288 4.86 -6.20 -8.93
N TYR A 289 4.19 -6.08 -7.80
CA TYR A 289 4.29 -4.91 -6.94
C TYR A 289 4.89 -5.30 -5.59
N CYS A 290 5.85 -4.51 -5.11
CA CYS A 290 6.48 -4.67 -3.81
C CYS A 290 6.33 -3.37 -3.02
N LEU A 291 5.54 -3.40 -1.96
CA LEU A 291 5.42 -2.31 -1.01
C LEU A 291 6.39 -2.55 0.15
N ILE A 292 7.40 -1.69 0.24
CA ILE A 292 8.39 -1.68 1.30
C ILE A 292 7.91 -0.74 2.40
N ILE A 293 7.90 -1.22 3.63
CA ILE A 293 7.65 -0.39 4.80
C ILE A 293 8.93 -0.35 5.63
N HIS A 294 9.47 0.85 5.83
CA HIS A 294 10.70 1.08 6.59
C HIS A 294 10.53 2.25 7.56
N ASP A 295 11.34 2.30 8.60
CA ASP A 295 11.34 3.44 9.51
C ASP A 295 12.00 4.65 8.86
N ARG A 296 11.55 5.84 9.26
CA ARG A 296 12.11 7.11 8.82
C ARG A 296 12.06 8.11 9.94
N ILE A 297 13.15 8.87 10.10
CA ILE A 297 13.21 9.99 11.03
C ILE A 297 13.47 11.26 10.25
N VAL A 298 12.63 12.26 10.49
CA VAL A 298 12.76 13.60 9.94
C VAL A 298 12.93 14.57 11.09
N GLN A 299 13.85 15.52 10.97
CA GLN A 299 14.01 16.62 11.90
C GLN A 299 13.26 17.84 11.42
N TYR A 300 12.35 18.35 12.23
CA TYR A 300 11.61 19.57 11.96
C TYR A 300 12.04 20.68 12.92
N ASN A 301 12.38 21.86 12.41
CA ASN A 301 12.67 23.02 13.24
C ASN A 301 11.45 23.97 13.29
N PRO A 302 10.78 24.13 14.45
CA PRO A 302 9.60 25.01 14.55
C PRO A 302 9.89 26.51 14.38
N PHE A 303 11.14 26.93 14.59
CA PHE A 303 11.54 28.33 14.47
C PHE A 303 11.76 28.73 13.01
N THR A 304 12.48 27.92 12.24
CA THR A 304 12.81 28.21 10.83
C THR A 304 11.84 27.58 9.84
N GLY A 305 11.08 26.56 10.25
CA GLY A 305 10.28 25.71 9.35
C GLY A 305 11.10 24.68 8.57
N GLU A 306 12.42 24.59 8.80
CA GLU A 306 13.31 23.68 8.06
C GLU A 306 13.02 22.22 8.38
N VAL A 307 13.04 21.37 7.36
CA VAL A 307 12.85 19.93 7.45
C VAL A 307 14.11 19.23 6.93
N ARG A 308 14.78 18.46 7.79
CA ARG A 308 15.96 17.67 7.45
C ARG A 308 15.66 16.18 7.52
N ARG A 309 16.08 15.44 6.50
CA ARG A 309 16.02 13.97 6.50
C ARG A 309 17.29 13.46 7.17
N LEU A 310 17.12 12.55 8.13
CA LEU A 310 18.22 11.82 8.77
C LEU A 310 18.47 10.50 8.05
#